data_AF-A0A368FE91-F1
#
_entry.id   AF-A0A368FE91-F1
#
_cell.length_a   1.000
_cell.length_b   1.000
_cell.length_c   1.000
_cell.angle_alpha   90.00
_cell.angle_beta   90.00
_cell.angle_gamma   90.00
#
_symmetry.space_group_name_H-M   'P 1'
#
loop_
_entity.id
_entity.type
_entity.pdbx_description
1 polymer ?
#
loop_
_entity_poly.entity_id
_entity_poly.type
_entity_poly.pdbx_seq_one_letter_code
_entity_poly.pdbx_strand_id
1 'polypeptide(L)'
;MARQSEEFHTKMSELTRKTDVLLESLCTDLMMNDLAAVESEKSNLEEKVSAMEKMYESVTMCGASFIDDLSAEEVNVHGKRVIRDYMAGIVHVREQLAAARERRKRCLELVDVRRLKLQQFTQLFTCENDAQQAIKWLEELHETLLKDYNQIGSAEDDLRYLREDRLKLEDTARSTYEYGRQLCQVALVLRRSLRMDVKNQIGLNEKLEQTWGRLCRALSENEAKLNVTEAFNTTIVEKNLVSIQEIVLVQFVVIQM
;
A
#
# COMPACT_ATOMS: atom_id res chain seq x y z
N MET A 1 12.63 34.02 -40.69
CA MET A 1 12.43 35.06 -39.65
C MET A 1 10.97 35.21 -39.21
N ALA A 2 10.06 35.92 -39.90
CA ALA A 2 8.70 36.17 -39.38
C ALA A 2 7.90 34.89 -39.04
N ARG A 3 7.92 33.90 -39.93
CA ARG A 3 7.27 32.58 -39.72
C ARG A 3 7.85 31.81 -38.52
N GLN A 4 9.15 31.87 -38.29
CA GLN A 4 9.82 31.16 -37.18
C GLN A 4 9.53 31.83 -35.84
N SER A 5 9.47 33.18 -35.83
CA SER A 5 9.02 33.93 -34.66
C SER A 5 7.57 33.57 -34.30
N GLU A 6 6.66 33.56 -35.28
CA GLU A 6 5.27 33.17 -35.08
C GLU A 6 5.14 31.73 -34.56
N GLU A 7 5.89 30.80 -35.14
CA GLU A 7 5.90 29.39 -34.69
C GLU A 7 6.40 29.26 -33.24
N PHE A 8 7.51 29.94 -32.89
CA PHE A 8 8.06 29.94 -31.54
C PHE A 8 7.06 30.48 -30.52
N HIS A 9 6.45 31.63 -30.79
CA HIS A 9 5.48 32.25 -29.87
C HIS A 9 4.18 31.45 -29.75
N THR A 10 3.74 30.81 -30.84
CA THR A 10 2.58 29.90 -30.82
C THR A 10 2.86 28.70 -29.92
N LYS A 11 4.01 28.05 -30.10
CA LYS A 11 4.45 26.92 -29.26
C LYS A 11 4.62 27.34 -27.79
N MET A 12 5.19 28.51 -27.53
CA MET A 12 5.34 29.04 -26.16
C MET A 12 3.98 29.26 -25.48
N SER A 13 3.00 29.77 -26.23
CA SER A 13 1.63 29.95 -25.74
C SER A 13 0.96 28.62 -25.44
N GLU A 14 1.16 27.60 -26.28
CA GLU A 14 0.65 26.26 -26.03
C GLU A 14 1.29 25.60 -24.79
N LEU A 15 2.61 25.73 -24.62
CA LEU A 15 3.32 25.26 -23.42
C LEU A 15 2.74 25.90 -22.15
N THR A 16 2.50 27.21 -22.19
CA THR A 16 1.89 27.94 -21.07
C THR A 16 0.52 27.35 -20.73
N ARG A 17 -0.36 27.19 -21.74
CA ARG A 17 -1.68 26.58 -21.54
C ARG A 17 -1.63 25.17 -20.95
N LYS A 18 -0.72 24.31 -21.44
CA LYS A 18 -0.58 22.94 -20.89
C LYS A 18 -0.05 22.95 -19.46
N THR A 19 0.86 23.88 -19.15
CA THR A 19 1.38 24.07 -17.79
C THR A 19 0.27 24.53 -16.85
N ASP A 20 -0.58 25.46 -17.27
CA ASP A 20 -1.69 25.98 -16.45
C ASP A 20 -2.72 24.88 -16.14
N VAL A 21 -3.10 24.08 -17.14
CA VAL A 21 -4.00 22.92 -16.94
C VAL A 21 -3.41 21.90 -15.96
N LEU A 22 -2.10 21.65 -16.03
CA LEU A 22 -1.43 20.76 -15.08
C LEU A 22 -1.40 21.39 -13.68
N LEU A 23 -1.05 22.66 -13.54
CA LEU A 23 -1.01 23.36 -12.25
C LEU A 23 -2.38 23.40 -11.57
N GLU A 24 -3.46 23.64 -12.32
CA GLU A 24 -4.82 23.57 -11.80
C GLU A 24 -5.12 22.18 -11.20
N SER A 25 -4.75 21.13 -11.93
CA SER A 25 -4.88 19.74 -11.46
C SER A 25 -4.07 19.47 -10.19
N LEU A 26 -2.87 20.04 -10.07
CA LEU A 26 -1.97 19.84 -8.93
C LEU A 26 -2.47 20.57 -7.67
N CYS A 27 -3.06 21.75 -7.84
CA CYS A 27 -3.55 22.61 -6.76
C CYS A 27 -4.96 22.23 -6.26
N THR A 28 -5.70 21.40 -7.00
CA THR A 28 -7.04 20.96 -6.57
C THR A 28 -6.95 19.93 -5.44
N ASP A 29 -7.77 20.10 -4.41
CA ASP A 29 -7.85 19.15 -3.29
C ASP A 29 -8.27 17.75 -3.79
N LEU A 30 -7.57 16.73 -3.30
CA LEU A 30 -7.83 15.33 -3.63
C LEU A 30 -8.62 14.66 -2.51
N MET A 31 -9.77 14.14 -2.85
CA MET A 31 -10.48 13.16 -2.04
C MET A 31 -10.69 11.91 -2.88
N MET A 32 -9.97 10.85 -2.55
CA MET A 32 -10.08 9.55 -3.22
C MET A 32 -10.91 8.61 -2.35
N ASN A 33 -11.73 7.77 -2.99
CA ASN A 33 -12.65 6.87 -2.29
C ASN A 33 -12.23 5.40 -2.37
N ASP A 34 -11.49 5.03 -3.42
CA ASP A 34 -11.04 3.67 -3.66
C ASP A 34 -9.76 3.65 -4.52
N LEU A 35 -9.23 2.43 -4.73
CA LEU A 35 -8.01 2.21 -5.50
C LEU A 35 -8.19 2.51 -7.00
N ALA A 36 -9.41 2.33 -7.54
CA ALA A 36 -9.69 2.57 -8.95
C ALA A 36 -9.65 4.07 -9.28
N ALA A 37 -10.21 4.92 -8.42
CA ALA A 37 -10.14 6.37 -8.51
C ALA A 37 -8.69 6.86 -8.45
N VAL A 38 -7.86 6.29 -7.55
CA VAL A 38 -6.44 6.63 -7.46
C VAL A 38 -5.70 6.28 -8.74
N GLU A 39 -5.95 5.11 -9.32
CA GLU A 39 -5.29 4.67 -10.55
C GLU A 39 -5.70 5.52 -11.76
N SER A 40 -6.99 5.86 -11.85
CA SER A 40 -7.49 6.78 -12.87
C SER A 40 -6.83 8.17 -12.77
N GLU A 41 -6.71 8.72 -11.56
CA GLU A 41 -6.06 10.02 -11.34
C GLU A 41 -4.55 9.97 -11.62
N LYS A 42 -3.86 8.86 -11.29
CA LYS A 42 -2.46 8.64 -11.68
C LYS A 42 -2.28 8.67 -13.20
N SER A 43 -3.11 7.92 -13.94
CA SER A 43 -3.07 7.92 -15.41
C SER A 43 -3.26 9.33 -15.98
N ASN A 44 -4.28 10.05 -15.48
CA ASN A 44 -4.58 11.43 -15.88
C ASN A 44 -3.41 12.38 -15.60
N LEU A 45 -2.79 12.28 -14.43
CA LEU A 45 -1.60 13.07 -14.08
C LEU A 45 -0.45 12.80 -15.05
N GLU A 46 -0.12 11.53 -15.31
CA GLU A 46 0.98 11.17 -16.21
C GLU A 46 0.73 11.59 -17.66
N GLU A 47 -0.51 11.52 -18.13
CA GLU A 47 -0.90 12.05 -19.45
C GLU A 47 -0.66 13.55 -19.55
N LYS A 48 -1.09 14.34 -18.54
CA LYS A 48 -0.88 15.80 -18.50
C LYS A 48 0.61 16.15 -18.41
N VAL A 49 1.38 15.44 -17.59
CA VAL A 49 2.83 15.63 -17.47
C VAL A 49 3.51 15.33 -18.81
N SER A 50 3.20 14.19 -19.42
CA SER A 50 3.73 13.81 -20.74
C SER A 50 3.40 14.85 -21.82
N ALA A 51 2.18 15.38 -21.81
CA ALA A 51 1.76 16.41 -22.76
C ALA A 51 2.51 17.74 -22.58
N MET A 52 2.73 18.19 -21.34
CA MET A 52 3.50 19.41 -21.03
C MET A 52 4.98 19.23 -21.41
N GLU A 53 5.57 18.09 -21.04
CA GLU A 53 6.95 17.72 -21.31
C GLU A 53 7.27 17.69 -22.81
N LYS A 54 6.46 16.98 -23.61
CA LYS A 54 6.59 16.95 -25.07
C LYS A 54 6.50 18.35 -25.68
N MET A 55 5.62 19.20 -25.13
CA MET A 55 5.54 20.58 -25.60
C MET A 55 6.81 21.35 -25.25
N TYR A 56 7.30 21.24 -24.02
CA TYR A 56 8.52 21.91 -23.63
C TYR A 56 9.72 21.54 -24.53
N GLU A 57 9.84 20.26 -24.88
CA GLU A 57 10.87 19.78 -25.82
C GLU A 57 10.73 20.47 -27.18
N SER A 58 9.50 20.53 -27.72
CA SER A 58 9.19 21.22 -28.97
C SER A 58 9.51 22.73 -28.94
N VAL A 59 9.21 23.44 -27.84
CA VAL A 59 9.61 24.84 -27.64
C VAL A 59 11.13 24.99 -27.62
N THR A 60 11.82 24.09 -26.92
CA THR A 60 13.27 24.15 -26.78
C THR A 60 13.96 23.91 -28.12
N MET A 61 13.51 22.91 -28.89
CA MET A 61 14.02 22.64 -30.23
C MET A 61 13.73 23.79 -31.20
N CYS A 62 12.50 24.32 -31.19
CA CYS A 62 12.10 25.44 -32.04
C CYS A 62 12.88 26.72 -31.70
N GLY A 63 13.06 27.01 -30.41
CA GLY A 63 13.82 28.17 -29.94
C GLY A 63 15.31 28.06 -30.27
N ALA A 64 15.91 26.87 -30.18
CA ALA A 64 17.30 26.64 -30.59
C ALA A 64 17.48 26.90 -32.09
N SER A 65 16.66 26.26 -32.94
CA SER A 65 16.67 26.50 -34.39
C SER A 65 16.47 27.99 -34.72
N PHE A 66 15.54 28.66 -34.02
CA PHE A 66 15.27 30.08 -34.27
C PHE A 66 16.46 30.97 -33.89
N ILE A 67 17.17 30.66 -32.80
CA ILE A 67 18.42 31.37 -32.43
C ILE A 67 19.51 31.13 -33.47
N ASP A 68 19.65 29.90 -33.97
CA ASP A 68 20.64 29.56 -35.01
C ASP A 68 20.38 30.34 -36.28
N ASP A 69 19.11 30.43 -36.72
CA ASP A 69 18.71 31.21 -37.89
C ASP A 69 18.97 32.71 -37.71
N LEU A 70 18.68 33.27 -36.53
CA LEU A 70 18.99 34.67 -36.22
C LEU A 70 20.50 34.96 -36.14
N SER A 71 21.30 33.93 -35.87
CA SER A 71 22.76 34.02 -35.78
C SER A 71 23.47 33.79 -37.13
N ALA A 72 22.74 33.36 -38.16
CA ALA A 72 23.29 33.08 -39.48
C ALA A 72 23.64 34.37 -40.24
N GLU A 73 24.79 34.36 -40.93
CA GLU A 73 25.19 35.47 -41.79
C GLU A 73 24.31 35.53 -43.05
N GLU A 74 23.58 36.63 -43.26
CA GLU A 74 22.83 36.85 -44.50
C GLU A 74 23.77 37.42 -45.59
N VAL A 75 23.71 36.85 -46.80
CA VAL A 75 24.31 37.43 -48.01
C VAL A 75 23.19 37.89 -48.95
N ASN A 76 23.33 39.10 -49.50
CA ASN A 76 22.36 39.61 -50.47
C ASN A 76 22.51 38.94 -51.84
N VAL A 77 21.59 39.24 -52.77
CA VAL A 77 21.59 38.73 -54.16
C VAL A 77 22.85 39.06 -54.96
N HIS A 78 23.72 39.94 -54.43
CA HIS A 78 24.99 40.33 -55.01
C HIS A 78 26.20 39.73 -54.25
N GLY A 79 25.97 38.77 -53.35
CA GLY A 79 27.01 38.11 -52.56
C GLY A 79 27.65 38.97 -51.47
N LYS A 80 27.12 40.18 -51.19
CA LYS A 80 27.60 41.02 -50.09
C LYS A 80 26.91 40.64 -48.78
N ARG A 81 27.68 40.57 -47.70
CA ARG A 81 27.11 40.39 -46.36
C ARG A 81 26.15 41.53 -46.01
N VAL A 82 24.99 41.14 -45.51
CA VAL A 82 23.97 42.01 -44.93
C VAL A 82 24.13 41.94 -43.42
N ILE A 83 24.53 43.05 -42.80
CA ILE A 83 24.63 43.14 -41.34
C ILE A 83 23.27 43.58 -40.82
N ARG A 84 22.49 42.65 -40.27
CA ARG A 84 21.33 42.96 -39.44
C ARG A 84 21.64 42.57 -38.00
N ASP A 85 21.42 43.50 -37.08
CA ASP A 85 21.62 43.24 -35.65
C ASP A 85 20.36 42.60 -35.05
N TYR A 86 20.40 41.27 -34.92
CA TYR A 86 19.35 40.49 -34.25
C TYR A 86 19.68 40.18 -32.78
N MET A 87 20.71 40.79 -32.19
CA MET A 87 21.16 40.47 -30.82
C MET A 87 20.05 40.61 -29.79
N ALA A 88 19.25 41.69 -29.87
CA ALA A 88 18.12 41.89 -28.96
C ALA A 88 17.07 40.76 -29.07
N GLY A 89 16.80 40.28 -30.29
CA GLY A 89 15.88 39.16 -30.52
C GLY A 89 16.41 37.83 -29.98
N ILE A 90 17.71 37.57 -30.19
CA ILE A 90 18.38 36.37 -29.66
C ILE A 90 18.34 36.36 -28.13
N VAL A 91 18.65 37.50 -27.49
CA VAL A 91 18.56 37.66 -26.03
C VAL A 91 17.13 37.40 -25.57
N HIS A 92 16.12 37.98 -26.23
CA HIS A 92 14.72 37.77 -25.87
C HIS A 92 14.30 36.30 -25.94
N VAL A 93 14.63 35.58 -27.02
CA VAL A 93 14.30 34.14 -27.15
C VAL A 93 14.99 33.33 -26.05
N ARG A 94 16.25 33.63 -25.72
CA ARG A 94 16.98 32.97 -24.62
C ARG A 94 16.34 33.22 -23.26
N GLU A 95 15.91 34.43 -22.97
CA GLU A 95 15.20 34.78 -21.74
C GLU A 95 13.88 34.02 -21.61
N GLN A 96 13.11 33.93 -22.70
CA GLN A 96 11.85 33.18 -22.71
C GLN A 96 12.07 31.67 -22.48
N LEU A 97 13.10 31.09 -23.11
CA LEU A 97 13.49 29.69 -22.88
C LEU A 97 13.94 29.46 -21.43
N ALA A 98 14.71 30.39 -20.85
CA ALA A 98 15.13 30.30 -19.45
C ALA A 98 13.92 30.39 -18.50
N ALA A 99 12.98 31.30 -18.75
CA ALA A 99 11.74 31.40 -17.98
C ALA A 99 10.86 30.14 -18.11
N ALA A 100 10.76 29.57 -19.30
CA ALA A 100 10.05 28.31 -19.54
C ALA A 100 10.69 27.15 -18.77
N ARG A 101 12.02 27.06 -18.75
CA ARG A 101 12.77 26.05 -17.99
C ARG A 101 12.50 26.13 -16.50
N GLU A 102 12.57 27.32 -15.94
CA GLU A 102 12.33 27.54 -14.52
C GLU A 102 10.88 27.24 -14.13
N ARG A 103 9.91 27.65 -14.97
CA ARG A 103 8.49 27.31 -14.77
C ARG A 103 8.25 25.80 -14.84
N ARG A 104 8.83 25.11 -15.83
CA ARG A 104 8.78 23.65 -15.93
C ARG A 104 9.33 23.00 -14.67
N LYS A 105 10.50 23.43 -14.20
CA LYS A 105 11.14 22.88 -12.99
C LYS A 105 10.20 22.94 -11.79
N ARG A 106 9.63 24.12 -11.50
CA ARG A 106 8.67 24.31 -10.38
C ARG A 106 7.41 23.46 -10.54
N CYS A 107 6.91 23.33 -11.78
CA CYS A 107 5.77 22.47 -12.07
C CYS A 107 6.09 21.01 -11.76
N LEU A 108 7.25 20.50 -12.16
CA LEU A 108 7.68 19.13 -11.88
C LEU A 108 7.87 18.86 -10.38
N GLU A 109 8.38 19.82 -9.62
CA GLU A 109 8.48 19.71 -8.16
C GLU A 109 7.09 19.50 -7.52
N LEU A 110 6.05 20.19 -8.02
CA LEU A 110 4.66 19.99 -7.57
C LEU A 110 4.07 18.65 -8.05
N VAL A 111 4.44 18.19 -9.24
CA VAL A 111 4.07 16.86 -9.74
C VAL A 111 4.60 15.78 -8.80
N ASP A 112 5.84 15.89 -8.33
CA ASP A 112 6.42 14.90 -7.42
C ASP A 112 5.67 14.85 -6.09
N VAL A 113 5.26 16.02 -5.56
CA VAL A 113 4.38 16.09 -4.38
C VAL A 113 3.03 15.41 -4.64
N ARG A 114 2.43 15.62 -5.82
CA ARG A 114 1.16 14.98 -6.21
C ARG A 114 1.30 13.47 -6.35
N ARG A 115 2.37 12.97 -6.99
CA ARG A 115 2.69 11.54 -7.10
C ARG A 115 2.85 10.90 -5.73
N LEU A 116 3.56 11.56 -4.82
CA LEU A 116 3.72 11.09 -3.45
C LEU A 116 2.36 10.97 -2.74
N LYS A 117 1.48 11.97 -2.87
CA LYS A 117 0.11 11.89 -2.31
C LYS A 117 -0.69 10.73 -2.90
N LEU A 118 -0.64 10.52 -4.22
CA LEU A 118 -1.33 9.40 -4.88
C LEU A 118 -0.76 8.05 -4.43
N GLN A 119 0.54 7.94 -4.21
CA GLN A 119 1.17 6.75 -3.63
C GLN A 119 0.70 6.51 -2.19
N GLN A 120 0.56 7.56 -1.38
CA GLN A 120 0.01 7.45 -0.02
C GLN A 120 -1.43 6.94 -0.04
N PHE A 121 -2.27 7.40 -0.98
CA PHE A 121 -3.63 6.86 -1.16
C PHE A 121 -3.61 5.39 -1.56
N THR A 122 -2.77 4.99 -2.51
CA THR A 122 -2.60 3.56 -2.88
C THR A 122 -2.26 2.73 -1.65
N GLN A 123 -1.24 3.12 -0.89
CA GLN A 123 -0.81 2.41 0.31
C GLN A 123 -1.92 2.36 1.36
N LEU A 124 -2.67 3.45 1.54
CA LEU A 124 -3.77 3.50 2.49
C LEU A 124 -4.83 2.45 2.18
N PHE A 125 -5.34 2.44 0.94
CA PHE A 125 -6.39 1.49 0.55
C PHE A 125 -5.90 0.05 0.55
N THR A 126 -4.64 -0.20 0.17
CA THR A 126 -4.03 -1.53 0.30
C THR A 126 -3.97 -1.97 1.76
N CYS A 127 -3.46 -1.14 2.67
CA CYS A 127 -3.38 -1.48 4.08
C CYS A 127 -4.75 -1.71 4.72
N GLU A 128 -5.76 -0.92 4.36
CA GLU A 128 -7.13 -1.10 4.86
C GLU A 128 -7.74 -2.42 4.37
N ASN A 129 -7.56 -2.75 3.08
CA ASN A 129 -8.02 -4.01 2.52
C ASN A 129 -7.31 -5.21 3.14
N ASP A 130 -5.99 -5.13 3.28
CA ASP A 130 -5.18 -6.20 3.86
C ASP A 130 -5.48 -6.41 5.35
N ALA A 131 -5.74 -5.33 6.10
CA ALA A 131 -6.15 -5.42 7.49
C ALA A 131 -7.53 -6.07 7.60
N GLN A 132 -8.47 -5.73 6.70
CA GLN A 132 -9.76 -6.39 6.64
C GLN A 132 -9.62 -7.88 6.29
N GLN A 133 -8.64 -8.25 5.46
CA GLN A 133 -8.36 -9.65 5.15
C GLN A 133 -7.72 -10.39 6.34
N ALA A 134 -6.80 -9.76 7.07
CA ALA A 134 -6.24 -10.32 8.31
C ALA A 134 -7.33 -10.61 9.35
N ILE A 135 -8.33 -9.72 9.48
CA ILE A 135 -9.50 -9.96 10.33
C ILE A 135 -10.28 -11.20 9.90
N LYS A 136 -10.52 -11.39 8.60
CA LYS A 136 -11.22 -12.58 8.08
C LYS A 136 -10.44 -13.86 8.38
N TRP A 137 -9.12 -13.85 8.17
CA TRP A 137 -8.28 -15.00 8.50
C TRP A 137 -8.32 -15.34 10.00
N LEU A 138 -8.34 -14.33 10.88
CA LEU A 138 -8.53 -14.57 12.32
C LEU A 138 -9.93 -15.15 12.64
N GLU A 139 -10.97 -14.71 11.94
CA GLU A 139 -12.32 -15.27 12.07
C GLU A 139 -12.37 -16.74 11.60
N GLU A 140 -11.70 -17.07 10.49
CA GLU A 140 -11.56 -18.45 9.98
C GLU A 140 -10.81 -19.34 10.97
N LEU A 141 -9.68 -18.88 11.53
CA LEU A 141 -8.93 -19.61 12.55
C LEU A 141 -9.77 -19.86 13.82
N HIS A 142 -10.59 -18.88 14.19
CA HIS A 142 -11.52 -19.01 15.30
C HIS A 142 -12.59 -20.06 15.01
N GLU A 143 -13.15 -20.10 13.80
CA GLU A 143 -14.10 -21.15 13.42
C GLU A 143 -13.47 -22.55 13.42
N THR A 144 -12.25 -22.69 12.89
CA THR A 144 -11.49 -23.95 12.91
C THR A 144 -11.30 -24.43 14.33
N LEU A 145 -10.89 -23.54 15.25
CA LEU A 145 -10.74 -23.85 16.66
C LEU A 145 -12.05 -24.38 17.28
N LEU A 146 -13.19 -23.76 16.95
CA LEU A 146 -14.49 -24.17 17.48
C LEU A 146 -15.01 -25.49 16.88
N LYS A 147 -14.69 -25.81 15.62
CA LYS A 147 -15.17 -27.04 14.94
C LYS A 147 -14.34 -28.26 15.34
N ASP A 148 -13.03 -28.14 15.28
CA ASP A 148 -12.13 -29.30 15.32
C ASP A 148 -11.71 -29.66 16.75
N TYR A 149 -11.67 -28.68 17.65
CA TYR A 149 -11.15 -28.86 19.01
C TYR A 149 -12.25 -28.96 20.08
N ASN A 150 -13.52 -29.01 19.68
CA ASN A 150 -14.64 -29.34 20.58
C ASN A 150 -15.01 -30.85 20.57
N GLN A 151 -14.46 -31.65 19.65
CA GLN A 151 -14.65 -33.10 19.60
C GLN A 151 -13.49 -33.81 20.31
N ILE A 152 -13.63 -34.02 21.61
CA ILE A 152 -12.57 -34.63 22.43
C ILE A 152 -12.64 -36.15 22.33
N GLY A 153 -11.61 -36.77 21.75
CA GLY A 153 -11.39 -38.22 21.76
C GLY A 153 -10.82 -38.73 23.09
N SER A 154 -10.94 -40.04 23.35
CA SER A 154 -10.56 -40.65 24.64
C SER A 154 -9.11 -41.15 24.73
N ALA A 155 -8.34 -41.13 23.64
CA ALA A 155 -6.97 -41.65 23.63
C ALA A 155 -5.94 -40.56 23.96
N GLU A 156 -4.91 -40.91 24.72
CA GLU A 156 -3.88 -39.98 25.20
C GLU A 156 -3.02 -39.41 24.05
N ASP A 157 -2.72 -40.22 23.02
CA ASP A 157 -2.00 -39.79 21.83
C ASP A 157 -2.82 -38.76 21.00
N ASP A 158 -4.15 -38.89 20.96
CA ASP A 158 -5.04 -37.93 20.28
C ASP A 158 -5.00 -36.57 20.97
N LEU A 159 -4.95 -36.53 22.32
CA LEU A 159 -4.84 -35.29 23.09
C LEU A 159 -3.51 -34.58 22.88
N ARG A 160 -2.40 -35.32 22.78
CA ARG A 160 -1.08 -34.75 22.49
C ARG A 160 -1.04 -34.14 21.10
N TYR A 161 -1.52 -34.86 20.09
CA TYR A 161 -1.60 -34.35 18.72
C TYR A 161 -2.46 -33.08 18.65
N LEU A 162 -3.63 -33.10 19.28
CA LEU A 162 -4.54 -31.96 19.31
C LEU A 162 -3.92 -30.72 19.98
N ARG A 163 -3.09 -30.90 21.02
CA ARG A 163 -2.32 -29.79 21.63
C ARG A 163 -1.26 -29.22 20.69
N GLU A 164 -0.48 -30.07 20.05
CA GLU A 164 0.56 -29.62 19.12
C GLU A 164 -0.03 -28.85 17.94
N ASP A 165 -1.15 -29.32 17.41
CA ASP A 165 -1.86 -28.64 16.32
C ASP A 165 -2.46 -27.30 16.78
N ARG A 166 -3.05 -27.25 17.98
CA ARG A 166 -3.54 -26.01 18.60
C ARG A 166 -2.44 -24.96 18.75
N LEU A 167 -1.24 -25.35 19.19
CA LEU A 167 -0.11 -24.43 19.34
C LEU A 167 0.29 -23.80 18.00
N LYS A 168 0.30 -24.58 16.92
CA LYS A 168 0.56 -24.05 15.56
C LYS A 168 -0.53 -23.09 15.11
N LEU A 169 -1.79 -23.39 15.41
CA LEU A 169 -2.92 -22.50 15.14
C LEU A 169 -2.76 -21.19 15.91
N GLU A 170 -2.39 -21.24 17.18
CA GLU A 170 -2.15 -20.07 18.02
C GLU A 170 -1.01 -19.19 17.48
N ASP A 171 0.12 -19.78 17.09
CA ASP A 171 1.25 -19.06 16.51
C ASP A 171 0.86 -18.37 15.18
N THR A 172 0.10 -19.08 14.35
CA THR A 172 -0.43 -18.53 13.08
C THR A 172 -1.38 -17.36 13.36
N ALA A 173 -2.27 -17.52 14.33
CA ALA A 173 -3.21 -16.48 14.73
C ALA A 173 -2.51 -15.23 15.28
N ARG A 174 -1.50 -15.42 16.15
CA ARG A 174 -0.71 -14.31 16.70
C ARG A 174 0.01 -13.54 15.60
N SER A 175 0.68 -14.24 14.69
CA SER A 175 1.37 -13.63 13.55
C SER A 175 0.40 -12.86 12.64
N THR A 176 -0.78 -13.42 12.41
CA THR A 176 -1.84 -12.78 11.60
C THR A 176 -2.37 -11.50 12.27
N TYR A 177 -2.58 -11.53 13.59
CA TYR A 177 -2.99 -10.36 14.36
C TYR A 177 -1.92 -9.27 14.35
N GLU A 178 -0.65 -9.62 14.57
CA GLU A 178 0.47 -8.67 14.53
C GLU A 178 0.59 -8.00 13.15
N TYR A 179 0.43 -8.77 12.07
CA TYR A 179 0.38 -8.23 10.71
C TYR A 179 -0.78 -7.23 10.55
N GLY A 180 -2.00 -7.61 10.94
CA GLY A 180 -3.16 -6.72 10.91
C GLY A 180 -2.96 -5.43 11.72
N ARG A 181 -2.31 -5.53 12.88
CA ARG A 181 -2.03 -4.38 13.75
C ARG A 181 -1.05 -3.41 13.11
N GLN A 182 0.00 -3.92 12.47
CA GLN A 182 0.95 -3.09 11.72
C GLN A 182 0.26 -2.36 10.56
N LEU A 183 -0.59 -3.05 9.80
CA LEU A 183 -1.37 -2.45 8.71
C LEU A 183 -2.29 -1.34 9.21
N CYS A 184 -3.01 -1.57 10.31
CA CYS A 184 -3.86 -0.56 10.95
C CYS A 184 -3.06 0.68 11.40
N GLN A 185 -1.85 0.49 11.93
CA GLN A 185 -0.98 1.59 12.33
C GLN A 185 -0.50 2.40 11.13
N VAL A 186 -0.06 1.75 10.05
CA VAL A 186 0.36 2.42 8.81
C VAL A 186 -0.81 3.20 8.21
N ALA A 187 -1.98 2.59 8.10
CA ALA A 187 -3.18 3.25 7.57
C ALA A 187 -3.59 4.48 8.40
N LEU A 188 -3.48 4.42 9.73
CA LEU A 188 -3.74 5.58 10.60
C LEU A 188 -2.77 6.74 10.35
N VAL A 189 -1.47 6.43 10.18
CA VAL A 189 -0.45 7.45 9.86
C VAL A 189 -0.73 8.06 8.49
N LEU A 190 -1.08 7.24 7.49
CA LEU A 190 -1.41 7.70 6.15
C LEU A 190 -2.64 8.61 6.13
N ARG A 191 -3.73 8.25 6.82
CA ARG A 191 -4.92 9.12 6.95
C ARG A 191 -4.58 10.47 7.57
N ARG A 192 -3.74 10.50 8.61
CA ARG A 192 -3.28 11.76 9.23
C ARG A 192 -2.44 12.60 8.27
N SER A 193 -1.51 11.99 7.55
CA SER A 193 -0.69 12.64 6.51
C SER A 193 -1.56 13.25 5.41
N LEU A 194 -2.58 12.52 4.98
CA LEU A 194 -3.54 12.93 3.96
C LEU A 194 -4.64 13.87 4.49
N ARG A 195 -4.64 14.19 5.80
CA ARG A 195 -5.66 15.01 6.48
C ARG A 195 -7.08 14.46 6.32
N MET A 196 -7.23 13.14 6.25
CA MET A 196 -8.51 12.45 6.17
C MET A 196 -9.07 12.17 7.57
N ASP A 197 -10.39 11.96 7.64
CA ASP A 197 -11.05 11.49 8.85
C ASP A 197 -10.50 10.11 9.27
N VAL A 198 -10.30 9.90 10.57
CA VAL A 198 -9.69 8.69 11.13
C VAL A 198 -10.70 7.70 11.73
N LYS A 199 -11.99 8.04 11.78
CA LYS A 199 -13.00 7.23 12.49
C LYS A 199 -13.11 5.83 11.90
N ASN A 200 -13.14 5.72 10.57
CA ASN A 200 -13.20 4.42 9.89
C ASN A 200 -11.98 3.55 10.25
N GLN A 201 -10.79 4.15 10.34
CA GLN A 201 -9.57 3.42 10.69
C GLN A 201 -9.54 2.99 12.16
N ILE A 202 -10.09 3.81 13.06
CA ILE A 202 -10.26 3.45 14.47
C ILE A 202 -11.21 2.27 14.58
N GLY A 203 -12.35 2.29 13.89
CA GLY A 203 -13.31 1.19 13.88
C GLY A 203 -12.74 -0.10 13.29
N LEU A 204 -11.91 -0.02 12.25
CA LEU A 204 -11.21 -1.18 11.70
C LEU A 204 -10.25 -1.80 12.72
N ASN A 205 -9.50 -0.96 13.45
CA ASN A 205 -8.61 -1.42 14.52
C ASN A 205 -9.40 -2.05 15.68
N GLU A 206 -10.49 -1.43 16.11
CA GLU A 206 -11.37 -2.00 17.15
C GLU A 206 -11.92 -3.37 16.74
N LYS A 207 -12.32 -3.54 15.48
CA LYS A 207 -12.77 -4.84 14.96
C LYS A 207 -11.66 -5.89 15.02
N LEU A 208 -10.43 -5.53 14.65
CA LEU A 208 -9.27 -6.41 14.77
C LEU A 208 -9.03 -6.84 16.22
N GLU A 209 -8.99 -5.90 17.16
CA GLU A 209 -8.81 -6.17 18.59
C GLU A 209 -9.92 -7.05 19.17
N GLN A 210 -11.17 -6.82 18.76
CA GLN A 210 -12.31 -7.62 19.18
C GLN A 210 -12.25 -9.06 18.66
N THR A 211 -11.88 -9.24 17.38
CA THR A 211 -11.71 -10.58 16.79
C THR A 211 -10.57 -11.34 17.46
N TRP A 212 -9.42 -10.68 17.65
CA TRP A 212 -8.29 -11.26 18.39
C TRP A 212 -8.69 -11.65 19.82
N GLY A 213 -9.36 -10.76 20.55
CA GLY A 213 -9.81 -11.04 21.92
C GLY A 213 -10.82 -12.20 22.01
N ARG A 214 -11.68 -12.40 21.00
CA ARG A 214 -12.55 -13.58 20.92
C ARG A 214 -11.74 -14.86 20.75
N LEU A 215 -10.77 -14.84 19.83
CA LEU A 215 -9.91 -15.98 19.56
C LEU A 215 -9.04 -16.36 20.78
N CYS A 216 -8.45 -15.39 21.49
CA CYS A 216 -7.70 -15.65 22.72
C CYS A 216 -8.54 -16.32 23.81
N ARG A 217 -9.79 -15.89 23.99
CA ARG A 217 -10.73 -16.52 24.93
C ARG A 217 -11.02 -17.96 24.54
N ALA A 218 -11.33 -18.20 23.25
CA ALA A 218 -11.58 -19.55 22.76
C ALA A 218 -10.36 -20.48 22.91
N LEU A 219 -9.15 -19.97 22.67
CA LEU A 219 -7.90 -20.71 22.90
C LEU A 219 -7.72 -21.08 24.38
N SER A 220 -7.97 -20.13 25.29
CA SER A 220 -7.88 -20.35 26.74
C SER A 220 -8.92 -21.36 27.23
N GLU A 221 -10.16 -21.26 26.75
CA GLU A 221 -11.23 -22.22 27.08
C GLU A 221 -10.92 -23.62 26.56
N ASN A 222 -10.36 -23.72 25.35
CA ASN A 222 -9.96 -25.00 24.78
C ASN A 222 -8.82 -25.64 25.58
N GLU A 223 -7.80 -24.86 25.95
CA GLU A 223 -6.70 -25.34 26.79
C GLU A 223 -7.20 -25.83 28.16
N ALA A 224 -8.10 -25.08 28.80
CA ALA A 224 -8.70 -25.50 30.06
C ALA A 224 -9.45 -26.84 29.91
N LYS A 225 -10.22 -27.04 28.83
CA LYS A 225 -10.91 -28.31 28.54
C LYS A 225 -9.91 -29.46 28.37
N LEU A 226 -8.86 -29.28 27.58
CA LEU A 226 -7.84 -30.31 27.37
C LEU A 226 -7.15 -30.71 28.67
N ASN A 227 -6.84 -29.75 29.54
CA ASN A 227 -6.23 -30.02 30.85
C ASN A 227 -7.17 -30.81 31.76
N VAL A 228 -8.48 -30.51 31.75
CA VAL A 228 -9.47 -31.27 32.51
C VAL A 228 -9.62 -32.70 31.97
N THR A 229 -9.66 -32.87 30.64
CA THR A 229 -9.75 -34.20 30.01
C THR A 229 -8.52 -35.05 30.33
N GLU A 230 -7.32 -34.47 30.24
CA GLU A 230 -6.08 -35.17 30.57
C GLU A 230 -6.07 -35.62 32.03
N ALA A 231 -6.35 -34.72 32.98
CA ALA A 231 -6.41 -35.06 34.40
C ALA A 231 -7.42 -36.19 34.69
N PHE A 232 -8.56 -36.17 34.00
CA PHE A 232 -9.57 -37.23 34.09
C PHE A 232 -9.05 -38.56 33.53
N ASN A 233 -8.43 -38.55 32.35
CA ASN A 233 -7.86 -39.76 31.73
C ASN A 233 -6.75 -40.38 32.57
N THR A 234 -5.84 -39.57 33.11
CA THR A 234 -4.79 -40.04 34.04
C THR A 234 -5.40 -40.71 35.27
N THR A 235 -6.45 -40.11 35.86
CA THR A 235 -7.15 -40.68 37.02
C THR A 235 -7.82 -42.02 36.69
N ILE A 236 -8.41 -42.16 35.50
CA ILE A 236 -9.01 -43.43 35.05
C ILE A 236 -7.94 -44.50 34.89
N VAL A 237 -6.83 -44.18 34.23
CA VAL A 237 -5.72 -45.12 34.02
C VAL A 237 -5.16 -45.59 35.35
N GLU A 238 -4.92 -44.68 36.30
CA GLU A 238 -4.47 -45.01 37.65
C GLU A 238 -5.44 -45.95 38.38
N LYS A 239 -6.74 -45.64 38.40
CA LYS A 239 -7.74 -46.50 39.07
C LYS A 239 -7.88 -47.87 38.42
N ASN A 240 -7.82 -47.94 37.10
CA ASN A 240 -7.88 -49.21 36.37
C ASN A 240 -6.65 -50.07 36.64
N LEU A 241 -5.45 -49.47 36.69
CA LEU A 241 -4.21 -50.17 37.03
C LEU A 241 -4.24 -50.74 38.46
N VAL A 242 -4.70 -49.95 39.43
CA VAL A 242 -4.86 -50.40 40.83
C VAL A 242 -5.84 -51.57 40.91
N SER A 243 -6.99 -51.48 40.23
CA SER A 243 -8.01 -52.54 40.22
C SER A 243 -7.48 -53.84 39.60
N ILE A 244 -6.70 -53.76 38.52
CA ILE A 244 -6.08 -54.93 37.89
C ILE A 244 -5.02 -55.54 38.82
N GLN A 245 -4.21 -54.72 39.48
CA GLN A 245 -3.21 -55.21 40.44
C GLN A 245 -3.86 -55.95 41.61
N GLU A 246 -4.97 -55.44 42.15
CA GLU A 246 -5.73 -56.12 43.21
C GLU A 246 -6.28 -57.47 42.74
N ILE A 247 -6.85 -57.55 41.53
CA ILE A 247 -7.37 -58.81 40.97
C ILE A 247 -6.23 -59.84 40.78
N VAL A 248 -5.08 -59.40 40.25
CA VAL A 248 -3.91 -60.26 40.07
C VAL A 248 -3.37 -60.74 41.41
N LEU A 249 -3.34 -59.88 42.44
CA LEU A 249 -2.92 -60.25 43.79
C LEU A 249 -3.85 -61.31 44.39
N VAL A 250 -5.17 -61.12 44.25
CA VAL A 250 -6.18 -62.07 44.75
C VAL A 250 -6.05 -63.42 44.03
N GLN A 251 -5.88 -63.42 42.70
CA GLN A 251 -5.65 -64.66 41.95
C GLN A 251 -4.35 -65.36 42.37
N PHE A 252 -3.28 -64.61 42.61
CA PHE A 252 -2.00 -65.17 43.05
C PHE A 252 -2.10 -65.82 44.44
N VAL A 253 -2.79 -65.19 45.38
CA VAL A 253 -3.03 -65.74 46.72
C VAL A 253 -3.90 -67.00 46.66
N VAL A 254 -4.95 -67.01 45.82
CA VAL A 254 -5.84 -68.17 45.65
C VAL A 254 -5.11 -69.36 45.01
N ILE A 255 -4.14 -69.13 44.13
CA ILE A 255 -3.36 -70.20 43.47
C ILE A 255 -2.29 -70.82 44.40
N GLN A 256 -1.85 -70.10 45.44
CA GLN A 256 -0.85 -70.60 46.40
C GLN A 256 -1.44 -71.34 47.63
N MET A 257 -2.77 -71.40 47.75
CA MET A 257 -3.49 -72.19 48.76
C MET A 257 -3.95 -73.54 48.20
#